data_AF-A0A0B2V638-F1
#
_entry.id   AF-A0A0B2V638-F1
#
_cell.length_a   1.000
_cell.length_b   1.000
_cell.length_c   1.000
_cell.angle_alpha   90.00
_cell.angle_beta   90.00
_cell.angle_gamma   90.00
#
_symmetry.space_group_name_H-M   'P 1'
#
loop_
_entity.id
_entity.type
_entity.pdbx_description
1 polymer ?
#
loop_
_entity_poly.entity_id
_entity_poly.type
_entity_poly.pdbx_seq_one_letter_code
_entity_poly.pdbx_strand_id
1 'polypeptide(L)'
;MLSRRSSMLRALSARLTLLSLPRMSDKWSHRLRLVLPHLVLLVTMLVYGLAGALVFISIERPYEIDNRNFHLSNIRDLQRSLLQLEADFDNATLESLIDDLIFTSFVAFDAGIRLSDFDENVTLKWNLPSAIFFTTTVLTSIGYGHLVPISPLGRFFCIGYAFLGIPLTLITIADVAKFFLDVATCAYRSPLNDEVSGGTGLCIFALLLLYMTVAAFIFSCFESAWSFLDSFYFCVITVVS
;
A
#
# COMPACT_ATOMS: atom_id res chain seq x y z
N MET A 1 -50.38 51.05 -15.21
CA MET A 1 -49.66 49.78 -15.50
C MET A 1 -48.19 49.76 -15.07
N LEU A 2 -47.49 50.91 -14.94
CA LEU A 2 -46.06 50.96 -14.58
C LEU A 2 -45.74 50.65 -13.09
N SER A 3 -46.67 50.93 -12.17
CA SER A 3 -46.46 50.71 -10.73
C SER A 3 -46.37 49.23 -10.33
N ARG A 4 -47.12 48.34 -11.00
CA ARG A 4 -47.17 46.90 -10.68
C ARG A 4 -45.93 46.13 -11.14
N ARG A 5 -45.22 46.61 -12.18
CA ARG A 5 -43.96 46.02 -12.65
C ARG A 5 -42.79 46.34 -11.72
N SER A 6 -42.77 47.53 -11.11
CA SER A 6 -41.70 47.93 -10.18
C SER A 6 -41.79 47.23 -8.82
N SER A 7 -42.99 46.84 -8.38
CA SER A 7 -43.16 46.04 -7.16
C SER A 7 -42.74 44.58 -7.37
N MET A 8 -43.03 44.01 -8.54
CA MET A 8 -42.66 42.63 -8.87
C MET A 8 -41.14 42.46 -9.06
N LEU A 9 -40.47 43.44 -9.68
CA LEU A 9 -39.01 43.47 -9.80
C LEU A 9 -38.31 43.62 -8.44
N ARG A 10 -38.88 44.40 -7.52
CA ARG A 10 -38.38 44.52 -6.13
C ARG A 10 -38.60 43.24 -5.32
N ALA A 11 -39.71 42.54 -5.55
CA ALA A 11 -39.97 41.24 -4.91
C ALA A 11 -39.03 40.14 -5.44
N LEU A 12 -38.71 40.17 -6.74
CA LEU A 12 -37.73 39.27 -7.36
C LEU A 12 -36.30 39.59 -6.90
N SER A 13 -35.90 40.86 -6.82
CA SER A 13 -34.57 41.22 -6.30
C SER A 13 -34.41 40.81 -4.83
N ALA A 14 -35.45 40.98 -4.01
CA ALA A 14 -35.46 40.56 -2.61
C ALA A 14 -35.42 39.04 -2.42
N ARG A 15 -36.03 38.27 -3.34
CA ARG A 15 -35.92 36.79 -3.35
C ARG A 15 -34.56 36.30 -3.85
N LEU A 16 -33.92 37.02 -4.79
CA LEU A 16 -32.57 36.70 -5.26
C LEU A 16 -31.49 36.97 -4.21
N THR A 17 -31.65 37.99 -3.35
CA THR A 17 -30.78 38.19 -2.18
C THR A 17 -30.97 37.15 -1.08
N LEU A 18 -32.16 36.53 -0.96
CA LEU A 18 -32.37 35.42 -0.03
C LEU A 18 -31.79 34.09 -0.50
N LEU A 19 -31.49 33.96 -1.80
CA LEU A 19 -30.82 32.79 -2.38
C LEU A 19 -29.29 32.95 -2.48
N SER A 20 -28.71 34.00 -1.88
CA SER A 20 -27.26 34.06 -1.71
C SER A 20 -26.87 33.01 -0.67
N LEU A 21 -26.25 31.93 -1.12
CA LEU A 21 -25.59 30.95 -0.27
C LEU A 21 -24.80 31.67 0.84
N PRO A 22 -24.82 31.17 2.09
CA PRO A 22 -24.16 31.84 3.19
C PRO A 22 -22.68 32.04 2.83
N ARG A 23 -22.26 33.31 2.73
CA ARG A 23 -20.84 33.66 2.56
C ARG A 23 -20.11 33.12 3.78
N MET A 24 -19.37 32.02 3.59
CA MET A 24 -18.47 31.50 4.60
C MET A 24 -17.56 32.65 5.06
N SER A 25 -17.43 32.82 6.38
CA SER A 25 -16.60 33.84 7.01
C SER A 25 -15.20 33.93 6.36
N ASP A 26 -14.78 35.12 5.93
CA ASP A 26 -13.57 35.37 5.12
C ASP A 26 -12.26 34.81 5.73
N LYS A 27 -12.24 34.54 7.04
CA LYS A 27 -11.10 33.88 7.72
C LYS A 27 -11.02 32.38 7.41
N TRP A 28 -12.16 31.71 7.25
CA TRP A 28 -12.23 30.27 6.96
C TRP A 28 -11.92 29.97 5.49
N SER A 29 -12.38 30.81 4.56
CA SER A 29 -12.07 30.67 3.14
C SER A 29 -10.57 30.80 2.85
N HIS A 30 -9.87 31.70 3.57
CA HIS A 30 -8.42 31.86 3.45
C HIS A 30 -7.63 30.67 4.03
N ARG A 31 -7.98 30.17 5.23
CA ARG A 31 -7.32 28.98 5.81
C ARG A 31 -7.58 27.72 5.00
N LEU A 32 -8.80 27.56 4.48
CA LEU A 32 -9.15 26.45 3.60
C LEU A 32 -8.30 26.50 2.32
N ARG A 33 -8.09 27.68 1.72
CA ARG A 33 -7.26 27.83 0.51
C ARG A 33 -5.79 27.43 0.70
N LEU A 34 -5.26 27.53 1.92
CA LEU A 34 -3.90 27.08 2.25
C LEU A 34 -3.81 25.57 2.46
N VAL A 35 -4.79 24.94 3.13
CA VAL A 35 -4.74 23.51 3.48
C VAL A 35 -5.25 22.61 2.34
N LEU A 36 -6.14 23.14 1.49
CA LEU A 36 -6.77 22.42 0.40
C LEU A 36 -5.80 21.80 -0.63
N PRO A 37 -4.72 22.47 -1.09
CA PRO A 37 -3.76 21.82 -1.99
C PRO A 37 -3.08 20.59 -1.35
N HIS A 38 -2.71 20.66 -0.06
CA HIS A 38 -2.12 19.52 0.68
C HIS A 38 -3.10 18.34 0.76
N LEU A 39 -4.36 18.62 1.10
CA LEU A 39 -5.41 17.61 1.18
C LEU A 39 -5.70 16.99 -0.19
N VAL A 40 -5.76 17.80 -1.25
CA VAL A 40 -5.99 17.33 -2.62
C VAL A 40 -4.88 16.38 -3.06
N LEU A 41 -3.62 16.71 -2.77
CA LEU A 41 -2.48 15.87 -3.11
C LEU A 41 -2.52 14.53 -2.36
N LEU A 42 -2.82 14.55 -1.06
CA LEU A 42 -2.98 13.34 -0.24
C LEU A 42 -4.13 12.45 -0.75
N VAL A 43 -5.29 13.05 -1.02
CA VAL A 43 -6.45 12.31 -1.54
C VAL A 43 -6.15 11.74 -2.92
N THR A 44 -5.45 12.49 -3.79
CA THR A 44 -5.04 12.00 -5.12
C THR A 44 -4.13 10.79 -5.00
N MET A 45 -3.16 10.82 -4.08
CA MET A 45 -2.26 9.71 -3.81
C MET A 45 -3.02 8.47 -3.30
N LEU A 46 -3.96 8.63 -2.37
CA LEU A 46 -4.79 7.53 -1.86
C LEU A 46 -5.67 6.91 -2.96
N VAL A 47 -6.31 7.74 -3.77
CA VAL A 47 -7.12 7.29 -4.91
C VAL A 47 -6.26 6.58 -5.94
N TYR A 48 -5.04 7.08 -6.22
CA TYR A 48 -4.09 6.44 -7.13
C TYR A 48 -3.67 5.06 -6.63
N GLY A 49 -3.35 4.92 -5.34
CA GLY A 49 -3.04 3.64 -4.69
C GLY A 49 -4.19 2.63 -4.79
N LEU A 50 -5.40 3.05 -4.42
CA LEU A 50 -6.60 2.22 -4.47
C LEU A 50 -6.96 1.80 -5.90
N ALA A 51 -6.87 2.72 -6.86
CA ALA A 51 -7.10 2.43 -8.27
C ALA A 51 -6.09 1.40 -8.80
N GLY A 52 -4.80 1.57 -8.48
CA GLY A 52 -3.76 0.60 -8.80
C GLY A 52 -4.07 -0.78 -8.22
N ALA A 53 -4.45 -0.85 -6.94
CA ALA A 53 -4.78 -2.10 -6.26
C ALA A 53 -5.93 -2.85 -6.95
N LEU A 54 -6.99 -2.14 -7.33
CA LEU A 54 -8.12 -2.74 -8.05
C LEU A 54 -7.71 -3.28 -9.44
N VAL A 55 -6.86 -2.54 -10.16
CA VAL A 55 -6.34 -2.98 -11.46
C VAL A 55 -5.48 -4.23 -11.30
N PHE A 56 -4.56 -4.26 -10.32
CA PHE A 56 -3.75 -5.45 -10.07
C PHE A 56 -4.59 -6.67 -9.71
N ILE A 57 -5.60 -6.52 -8.85
CA ILE A 57 -6.52 -7.62 -8.54
C ILE A 57 -7.23 -8.12 -9.81
N SER A 58 -7.68 -7.22 -10.68
CA SER A 58 -8.39 -7.61 -11.90
C SER A 58 -7.51 -8.40 -12.88
N ILE A 59 -6.21 -8.10 -12.94
CA ILE A 59 -5.27 -8.72 -13.87
C ILE A 59 -4.64 -9.99 -13.28
N GLU A 60 -4.12 -9.90 -12.05
CA GLU A 60 -3.30 -10.96 -11.46
C GLU A 60 -4.13 -12.05 -10.78
N ARG A 61 -5.31 -11.76 -10.26
CA ARG A 61 -6.14 -12.78 -9.60
C ARG A 61 -6.54 -13.94 -10.51
N PRO A 62 -7.03 -13.74 -11.76
CA PRO A 62 -7.31 -14.87 -12.64
C PRO A 62 -6.03 -15.65 -12.99
N TYR A 63 -4.94 -14.92 -13.27
CA TYR A 63 -3.64 -15.54 -13.57
C TYR A 63 -3.10 -16.37 -12.40
N GLU A 64 -3.27 -15.90 -11.16
CA GLU A 64 -2.91 -16.62 -9.94
C GLU A 64 -3.66 -17.95 -9.83
N ILE A 65 -4.96 -17.97 -10.16
CA ILE A 65 -5.78 -19.19 -10.10
C ILE A 65 -5.31 -20.20 -11.14
N ASP A 66 -5.12 -19.76 -12.38
CA ASP A 66 -4.71 -20.65 -13.48
C ASP A 66 -3.30 -21.22 -13.24
N ASN A 67 -2.35 -20.36 -12.84
CA ASN A 67 -0.99 -20.76 -12.51
C ASN A 67 -0.94 -21.73 -11.33
N ARG A 68 -1.72 -21.45 -10.27
CA ARG A 68 -1.83 -22.33 -9.11
C ARG A 68 -2.40 -23.70 -9.50
N ASN A 69 -3.50 -23.73 -10.24
CA ASN A 69 -4.15 -24.98 -10.63
C ASN A 69 -3.23 -25.84 -11.50
N PHE A 70 -2.52 -25.23 -12.46
CA PHE A 70 -1.55 -25.90 -13.31
C PHE A 70 -0.45 -26.59 -12.48
N HIS A 71 0.27 -25.84 -11.65
CA HIS A 71 1.38 -26.40 -10.87
C HIS A 71 0.94 -27.40 -9.81
N LEU A 72 -0.18 -27.15 -9.10
CA LEU A 72 -0.69 -28.09 -8.11
C LEU A 72 -1.19 -29.39 -8.75
N SER A 73 -1.76 -29.34 -9.96
CA SER A 73 -2.18 -30.55 -10.67
C SER A 73 -0.99 -31.46 -10.99
N ASN A 74 0.08 -30.90 -11.55
CA ASN A 74 1.31 -31.63 -11.88
C ASN A 74 1.95 -32.28 -10.63
N ILE A 75 2.04 -31.53 -9.52
CA ILE A 75 2.62 -32.07 -8.27
C ILE A 75 1.73 -33.15 -7.68
N ARG A 76 0.40 -32.96 -7.69
CA ARG A 76 -0.55 -33.97 -7.20
C ARG A 76 -0.55 -35.23 -8.07
N ASP A 77 -0.35 -35.11 -9.38
CA ASP A 77 -0.21 -36.25 -10.28
C ASP A 77 1.01 -37.09 -9.92
N LEU A 78 2.19 -36.47 -9.73
CA LEU A 78 3.41 -37.15 -9.32
C LEU A 78 3.31 -37.77 -7.92
N GLN A 79 2.70 -37.05 -6.97
CA GLN A 79 2.41 -37.61 -5.65
C GLN A 79 1.51 -38.84 -5.74
N ARG A 80 0.49 -38.82 -6.60
CA ARG A 80 -0.38 -40.00 -6.82
C ARG A 80 0.39 -41.16 -7.44
N SER A 81 1.28 -40.91 -8.41
CA SER A 81 2.16 -41.94 -8.98
C SER A 81 3.07 -42.57 -7.93
N LEU A 82 3.61 -41.78 -7.00
CA LEU A 82 4.42 -42.29 -5.88
C LEU A 82 3.58 -43.10 -4.87
N LEU A 83 2.36 -42.66 -4.56
CA LEU A 83 1.47 -43.36 -3.61
C LEU A 83 0.90 -44.67 -4.17
N GLN A 84 0.80 -44.80 -5.50
CA GLN A 84 0.35 -46.00 -6.18
C GLN A 84 1.50 -46.99 -6.47
N LEU A 85 2.72 -46.66 -6.09
CA LEU A 85 3.88 -47.51 -6.31
C LEU A 85 3.79 -48.75 -5.41
N GLU A 86 3.70 -49.93 -6.03
CA GLU A 86 3.63 -51.22 -5.35
C GLU A 86 4.99 -51.60 -4.74
N ALA A 87 5.02 -52.36 -3.64
CA ALA A 87 6.23 -52.58 -2.82
C ALA A 87 7.41 -53.31 -3.51
N ASP A 88 7.24 -53.80 -4.74
CA ASP A 88 8.24 -54.51 -5.55
C ASP A 88 8.65 -53.69 -6.79
N PHE A 89 9.02 -52.42 -6.56
CA PHE A 89 9.44 -51.51 -7.64
C PHE A 89 10.95 -51.52 -7.84
N ASP A 90 11.38 -51.22 -9.07
CA ASP A 90 12.79 -51.01 -9.41
C ASP A 90 13.28 -49.68 -8.84
N ASN A 91 14.41 -49.69 -8.12
CA ASN A 91 14.99 -48.49 -7.50
C ASN A 91 15.22 -47.36 -8.51
N ALA A 92 15.54 -47.69 -9.77
CA ALA A 92 15.71 -46.69 -10.81
C ALA A 92 14.41 -45.93 -11.14
N THR A 93 13.26 -46.61 -11.07
CA THR A 93 11.95 -45.98 -11.29
C THR A 93 11.60 -45.01 -10.16
N LEU A 94 11.86 -45.40 -8.91
CA LEU A 94 11.69 -44.53 -7.74
C LEU A 94 12.59 -43.29 -7.82
N GLU A 95 13.87 -43.47 -8.12
CA GLU A 95 14.82 -42.36 -8.25
C GLU A 95 14.35 -41.35 -9.31
N SER A 96 13.91 -41.82 -10.48
CA SER A 96 13.40 -40.93 -11.53
C SER A 96 12.14 -40.16 -11.12
N LEU A 97 11.21 -40.79 -10.39
CA LEU A 97 9.99 -40.13 -9.93
C LEU A 97 10.27 -39.10 -8.83
N ILE A 98 11.23 -39.39 -7.95
CA ILE A 98 11.69 -38.45 -6.92
C ILE A 98 12.36 -37.24 -7.60
N ASP A 99 13.23 -37.47 -8.57
CA ASP A 99 13.89 -36.40 -9.33
C ASP A 99 12.87 -35.51 -10.05
N ASP A 100 11.86 -36.10 -10.69
CA ASP A 100 10.80 -35.36 -11.38
C ASP A 100 9.91 -34.56 -10.42
N LEU A 101 9.60 -35.12 -9.24
CA LEU A 101 8.86 -34.42 -8.19
C LEU A 101 9.66 -33.22 -7.65
N ILE A 102 10.96 -33.41 -7.38
CA ILE A 102 11.84 -32.34 -6.90
C ILE A 102 11.91 -31.24 -7.94
N PHE A 103 12.17 -31.59 -9.20
CA PHE A 103 12.25 -30.65 -10.31
C PHE A 103 10.94 -29.86 -10.48
N THR A 104 9.81 -30.56 -10.52
CA THR A 104 8.48 -29.93 -10.67
C THR A 104 8.16 -29.02 -9.48
N SER A 105 8.54 -29.41 -8.27
CA SER A 105 8.35 -28.60 -7.06
C SER A 105 9.20 -27.32 -7.09
N PHE A 106 10.44 -27.39 -7.57
CA PHE A 106 11.29 -26.22 -7.75
C PHE A 106 10.71 -25.25 -8.79
N VAL A 107 10.24 -25.77 -9.93
CA VAL A 107 9.59 -24.95 -10.98
C VAL A 107 8.34 -24.26 -10.43
N ALA A 108 7.51 -24.96 -9.65
CA ALA A 108 6.34 -24.37 -9.02
C ALA A 108 6.72 -23.27 -8.01
N PHE A 109 7.78 -23.48 -7.22
CA PHE A 109 8.25 -22.49 -6.27
C PHE A 109 8.76 -21.21 -6.95
N ASP A 110 9.49 -21.34 -8.05
CA ASP A 110 9.95 -20.22 -8.89
C ASP A 110 8.76 -19.47 -9.53
N ALA A 111 7.72 -20.21 -9.91
CA ALA A 111 6.44 -19.67 -10.38
C ALA A 111 5.59 -19.03 -9.26
N GLY A 112 6.12 -18.89 -8.04
CA GLY A 112 5.48 -18.20 -6.92
C GLY A 112 4.52 -19.07 -6.09
N ILE A 113 4.48 -20.38 -6.33
CA ILE A 113 3.72 -21.33 -5.50
C ILE A 113 4.44 -21.52 -4.16
N ARG A 114 3.68 -21.48 -3.08
CA ARG A 114 4.14 -21.64 -1.69
C ARG A 114 3.52 -22.89 -1.10
N LEU A 115 4.13 -23.40 -0.03
CA LEU A 115 3.65 -24.60 0.66
C LEU A 115 2.20 -24.43 1.17
N SER A 116 1.83 -23.21 1.55
CA SER A 116 0.46 -22.88 1.93
C SER A 116 -0.54 -23.15 0.82
N ASP A 117 -0.18 -22.95 -0.46
CA ASP A 117 -1.10 -23.07 -1.60
C ASP A 117 -1.60 -24.50 -1.84
N PHE A 118 -1.01 -25.51 -1.19
CA PHE A 118 -1.44 -26.90 -1.29
C PHE A 118 -2.69 -27.21 -0.46
N ASP A 119 -3.02 -26.37 0.53
CA ASP A 119 -4.22 -26.49 1.34
C ASP A 119 -5.46 -26.01 0.53
N GLU A 120 -6.56 -26.75 0.62
CA GLU A 120 -7.78 -26.47 -0.14
C GLU A 120 -8.52 -25.20 0.35
N ASN A 121 -8.23 -24.75 1.58
CA ASN A 121 -8.89 -23.60 2.21
C ASN A 121 -8.16 -22.26 1.99
N VAL A 122 -7.19 -22.20 1.09
CA VAL A 122 -6.30 -21.04 0.97
C VAL A 122 -6.98 -19.85 0.32
N THR A 123 -6.83 -18.70 0.97
CA THR A 123 -7.24 -17.41 0.43
C THR A 123 -6.28 -16.96 -0.66
N LEU A 124 -6.83 -16.40 -1.74
CA LEU A 124 -6.02 -15.86 -2.83
C LEU A 124 -5.09 -14.75 -2.31
N LYS A 125 -3.84 -14.76 -2.81
CA LYS A 125 -2.81 -13.78 -2.47
C LYS A 125 -3.21 -12.39 -2.97
N TRP A 126 -3.80 -12.31 -4.17
CA TRP A 126 -4.36 -11.08 -4.73
C TRP A 126 -5.76 -10.78 -4.18
N ASN A 127 -5.80 -10.40 -2.91
CA ASN A 127 -6.97 -9.83 -2.24
C ASN A 127 -6.79 -8.31 -2.03
N LEU A 128 -7.86 -7.62 -1.60
CA LEU A 128 -7.85 -6.16 -1.49
C LEU A 128 -6.78 -5.62 -0.50
N PRO A 129 -6.70 -6.09 0.76
CA PRO A 129 -5.63 -5.67 1.67
C PRO A 129 -4.23 -5.88 1.11
N SER A 130 -3.95 -7.07 0.57
CA SER A 130 -2.64 -7.41 0.01
C SER A 130 -2.29 -6.56 -1.22
N ALA A 131 -3.27 -6.25 -2.08
CA ALA A 131 -3.05 -5.40 -3.25
C ALA A 131 -2.81 -3.92 -2.86
N ILE A 132 -3.49 -3.42 -1.83
CA ILE A 132 -3.22 -2.07 -1.29
C ILE A 132 -1.81 -2.03 -0.70
N PHE A 133 -1.42 -3.07 0.05
CA PHE A 133 -0.08 -3.17 0.60
C PHE A 133 0.98 -3.24 -0.50
N PHE A 134 0.77 -4.06 -1.53
CA PHE A 134 1.64 -4.14 -2.70
C PHE A 134 1.78 -2.78 -3.40
N THR A 135 0.67 -2.14 -3.76
CA THR A 135 0.73 -0.82 -4.41
C THR A 135 1.42 0.23 -3.54
N THR A 136 1.17 0.26 -2.23
CA THR A 136 1.85 1.17 -1.30
C THR A 136 3.36 0.95 -1.33
N THR A 137 3.80 -0.31 -1.22
CA THR A 137 5.24 -0.65 -1.19
C THR A 137 5.95 -0.41 -2.52
N VAL A 138 5.24 -0.50 -3.65
CA VAL A 138 5.76 -0.08 -4.97
C VAL A 138 5.94 1.44 -5.01
N LEU A 139 4.95 2.20 -4.54
CA LEU A 139 4.97 3.66 -4.56
C LEU A 139 6.04 4.26 -3.64
N THR A 140 6.26 3.64 -2.48
CA THR A 140 7.30 4.04 -1.52
C THR A 140 8.64 3.38 -1.78
N SER A 141 8.81 2.66 -2.89
CA SER A 141 10.04 1.94 -3.26
C SER A 141 10.58 0.95 -2.20
N ILE A 142 9.76 0.50 -1.26
CA ILE A 142 10.14 -0.51 -0.26
C ILE A 142 10.27 -1.89 -0.92
N GLY A 143 9.27 -2.29 -1.70
CA GLY A 143 9.31 -3.50 -2.53
C GLY A 143 9.65 -4.82 -1.81
N TYR A 144 8.89 -5.23 -0.79
CA TYR A 144 9.17 -6.48 -0.03
C TYR A 144 9.26 -7.77 -0.86
N GLY A 145 8.65 -7.83 -2.04
CA GLY A 145 8.74 -8.99 -2.94
C GLY A 145 7.92 -10.24 -2.54
N HIS A 146 7.22 -10.22 -1.40
CA HIS A 146 6.36 -11.34 -0.98
C HIS A 146 5.11 -11.53 -1.89
N LEU A 147 4.62 -10.44 -2.49
CA LEU A 147 3.56 -10.42 -3.48
C LEU A 147 4.05 -9.59 -4.67
N VAL A 148 4.10 -10.20 -5.86
CA VAL A 148 4.58 -9.55 -7.09
C VAL A 148 3.73 -10.00 -8.28
N PRO A 149 3.53 -9.15 -9.30
CA PRO A 149 2.79 -9.53 -10.49
C PRO A 149 3.59 -10.56 -11.30
N ILE A 150 2.96 -11.69 -11.55
CA ILE A 150 3.57 -12.80 -12.30
C ILE A 150 3.17 -12.68 -13.77
N SER A 151 1.98 -12.15 -14.05
CA SER A 151 1.50 -12.01 -15.42
C SER A 151 2.34 -11.00 -16.22
N PRO A 152 2.59 -11.23 -17.52
CA PRO A 152 3.30 -10.27 -18.36
C PRO A 152 2.61 -8.89 -18.36
N LEU A 153 1.27 -8.87 -18.43
CA LEU A 153 0.47 -7.66 -18.43
C LEU A 153 0.63 -6.89 -17.12
N GLY A 154 0.55 -7.58 -15.98
CA GLY A 154 0.72 -6.97 -14.66
C GLY A 154 2.12 -6.41 -14.45
N ARG A 155 3.16 -7.07 -15.00
CA ARG A 155 4.53 -6.54 -14.98
C ARG A 155 4.68 -5.25 -15.79
N PHE A 156 4.15 -5.20 -17.02
CA PHE A 156 4.15 -3.97 -17.82
C PHE A 156 3.36 -2.84 -17.15
N PHE A 157 2.18 -3.17 -16.60
CA PHE A 157 1.39 -2.21 -15.84
C PHE A 157 2.16 -1.69 -14.62
N CYS A 158 2.83 -2.56 -13.87
CA CYS A 158 3.63 -2.18 -12.71
C CYS A 158 4.75 -1.20 -13.05
N ILE A 159 5.43 -1.39 -14.19
CA ILE A 159 6.48 -0.47 -14.66
C ILE A 159 5.89 0.92 -14.92
N GLY A 160 4.78 1.01 -15.66
CA GLY A 160 4.11 2.28 -15.94
C GLY A 160 3.54 2.94 -14.68
N TYR A 161 2.96 2.13 -13.80
CA TYR A 161 2.40 2.56 -12.52
C TYR A 161 3.46 3.15 -11.58
N ALA A 162 4.63 2.52 -11.49
CA ALA A 162 5.76 3.01 -10.70
C ALA A 162 6.33 4.31 -11.27
N PHE A 163 6.45 4.43 -12.59
CA PHE A 163 7.01 5.62 -13.24
C PHE A 163 6.22 6.89 -12.94
N LEU A 164 4.89 6.81 -12.89
CA LEU A 164 4.03 7.95 -12.53
C LEU A 164 3.83 8.07 -11.01
N GLY A 165 3.78 6.95 -10.31
CA GLY A 165 3.45 6.88 -8.89
C GLY A 165 4.58 7.34 -7.97
N ILE A 166 5.84 6.97 -8.26
CA ILE A 166 6.98 7.35 -7.42
C ILE A 166 7.15 8.88 -7.37
N PRO A 167 7.17 9.62 -8.50
CA PRO A 167 7.24 11.09 -8.45
C PRO A 167 6.07 11.72 -7.69
N LEU A 168 4.84 11.22 -7.87
CA LEU A 168 3.67 11.69 -7.13
C LEU A 168 3.85 11.49 -5.62
N THR A 169 4.38 10.33 -5.22
CA THR A 169 4.66 9.99 -3.82
C THR A 169 5.71 10.92 -3.23
N LEU A 170 6.81 11.17 -3.94
CA LEU A 170 7.87 12.09 -3.48
C LEU A 170 7.35 13.51 -3.29
N ILE A 171 6.54 14.02 -4.21
CA ILE A 171 5.92 15.35 -4.09
C ILE A 171 4.99 15.38 -2.87
N THR A 172 4.19 14.32 -2.66
CA THR A 172 3.28 14.19 -1.52
C THR A 172 4.04 14.15 -0.19
N ILE A 173 5.13 13.38 -0.10
CA ILE A 173 5.96 13.30 1.11
C ILE A 173 6.61 14.65 1.40
N ALA A 174 7.17 15.33 0.40
CA ALA A 174 7.80 16.64 0.59
C ALA A 174 6.78 17.70 1.08
N ASP A 175 5.58 17.68 0.50
CA ASP A 175 4.49 18.58 0.87
C ASP A 175 3.99 18.34 2.29
N VAL A 176 3.75 17.07 2.65
CA VAL A 176 3.35 16.66 4.00
C VAL A 176 4.44 16.97 5.03
N ALA A 177 5.71 16.70 4.71
CA ALA A 177 6.83 17.02 5.58
C ALA A 177 6.93 18.53 5.85
N LYS A 178 6.76 19.36 4.81
CA LYS A 178 6.73 20.82 4.96
C LYS A 178 5.57 21.28 5.83
N PHE A 179 4.38 20.72 5.63
CA PHE A 179 3.22 21.02 6.48
C PHE A 179 3.49 20.70 7.96
N PHE A 180 4.09 19.54 8.27
CA PHE A 180 4.48 19.20 9.64
C PHE A 180 5.55 20.13 10.21
N LEU A 181 6.53 20.54 9.42
CA LEU A 181 7.55 21.51 9.83
C LEU A 181 6.95 22.89 10.13
N ASP A 182 6.04 23.38 9.28
CA ASP A 182 5.35 24.66 9.48
C ASP A 182 4.49 24.62 10.76
N VAL A 183 3.78 23.51 11.01
CA VAL A 183 3.02 23.32 12.25
C VAL A 183 3.94 23.26 13.47
N ALA A 184 5.05 22.50 13.39
CA ALA A 184 6.00 22.36 14.49
C ALA A 184 6.71 23.69 14.83
N THR A 185 7.11 24.45 13.82
CA THR A 185 7.72 25.78 14.00
C THR A 185 6.73 26.80 14.56
N CYS A 186 5.46 26.76 14.13
CA CYS A 186 4.39 27.56 14.75
C CYS A 186 4.16 27.19 16.22
N ALA A 187 4.21 25.91 16.57
CA ALA A 187 4.06 25.43 17.94
C ALA A 187 5.28 25.76 18.83
N TYR A 188 6.49 25.73 18.28
CA TYR A 188 7.75 25.94 18.99
C TYR A 188 8.17 27.42 19.09
N ARG A 189 7.46 28.35 18.44
CA ARG A 189 7.73 29.80 18.50
C ARG A 189 7.34 30.39 19.87
N SER A 190 8.05 29.98 20.92
CA SER A 190 8.13 30.67 22.20
C SER A 190 9.24 31.75 22.12
N PRO A 191 9.03 32.97 22.62
CA PRO A 191 9.93 34.11 22.40
C PRO A 191 11.23 34.07 23.23
N LEU A 192 11.66 32.90 23.74
CA LEU A 192 12.67 32.84 24.81
C LEU A 192 13.89 31.94 24.58
N ASN A 193 14.05 31.22 23.46
CA ASN A 193 15.24 30.37 23.26
C ASN A 193 15.83 30.49 21.84
N ASP A 194 16.72 31.45 21.66
CA ASP A 194 17.60 31.58 20.47
C ASP A 194 18.88 30.70 20.56
N GLU A 195 19.00 29.81 21.56
CA GLU A 195 20.22 29.01 21.80
C GLU A 195 20.08 27.47 21.68
N VAL A 196 19.04 26.94 21.01
CA VAL A 196 18.90 25.48 20.82
C VAL A 196 19.18 25.07 19.38
N SER A 197 20.43 25.25 18.94
CA SER A 197 20.87 24.76 17.62
C SER A 197 21.45 23.34 17.65
N GLY A 198 21.72 22.78 18.84
CA GLY A 198 22.30 21.42 19.00
C GLY A 198 21.31 20.33 19.42
N GLY A 199 20.24 20.67 20.16
CA GLY A 199 19.32 19.68 20.75
C GLY A 199 18.23 19.17 19.82
N THR A 200 17.82 19.95 18.82
CA THR A 200 16.66 19.64 17.97
C THR A 200 16.86 18.37 17.14
N GLY A 201 18.06 18.17 16.58
CA GLY A 201 18.40 16.95 15.84
C GLY A 201 18.39 15.70 16.73
N LEU A 202 18.89 15.82 17.97
CA LEU A 202 18.85 14.75 18.96
C LEU A 202 17.41 14.39 19.35
N CYS A 203 16.55 15.39 19.53
CA CYS A 203 15.13 15.19 19.82
C CYS A 203 14.39 14.48 18.68
N ILE A 204 14.62 14.88 17.41
CA ILE A 204 14.02 14.22 16.24
C ILE A 204 14.50 12.78 16.14
N PHE A 205 15.80 12.54 16.30
CA PHE A 205 16.37 11.19 16.30
C PHE A 205 15.78 10.32 17.42
N ALA A 206 15.64 10.87 18.64
CA ALA A 206 15.04 10.17 19.76
C ALA A 206 13.55 9.85 19.52
N LEU A 207 12.79 10.76 18.91
CA LEU A 207 11.39 10.54 18.54
C LEU A 207 11.24 9.47 17.46
N LEU A 208 12.11 9.48 16.45
CA LEU A 208 12.15 8.44 15.42
C LEU A 208 12.48 7.09 16.05
N LEU A 209 13.50 7.02 16.91
CA LEU A 209 13.87 5.79 17.60
C LEU A 209 12.75 5.27 18.51
N LEU A 210 12.04 6.16 19.21
CA LEU A 210 10.85 5.81 20.00
C LEU A 210 9.72 5.26 19.10
N TYR A 211 9.48 5.87 17.94
CA TYR A 211 8.50 5.36 16.98
C TYR A 211 8.87 3.93 16.53
N MET A 212 10.14 3.67 16.24
CA MET A 212 10.62 2.34 15.84
C MET A 212 10.47 1.31 16.96
N THR A 213 10.77 1.66 18.21
CA THR A 213 10.65 0.71 19.34
C THR A 213 9.20 0.39 19.67
N VAL A 214 8.30 1.37 19.60
CA VAL A 214 6.85 1.15 19.77
C VAL A 214 6.31 0.28 18.64
N ALA A 215 6.66 0.56 17.38
CA ALA A 215 6.26 -0.26 16.25
C ALA A 215 6.78 -1.70 16.36
N ALA A 216 8.06 -1.88 16.73
CA ALA A 216 8.66 -3.20 16.94
C ALA A 216 7.96 -3.99 18.05
N PHE A 217 7.56 -3.32 19.14
CA PHE A 217 6.79 -3.95 20.21
C PHE A 217 5.43 -4.43 19.70
N ILE A 218 4.70 -3.59 18.95
CA ILE A 218 3.43 -3.97 18.32
C ILE A 218 3.61 -5.19 17.41
N PHE A 219 4.60 -5.18 16.50
CA PHE A 219 4.86 -6.31 15.61
C PHE A 219 5.22 -7.59 16.36
N SER A 220 6.01 -7.51 17.43
CA SER A 220 6.32 -8.68 18.26
C SER A 220 5.11 -9.28 18.98
N CYS A 221 4.06 -8.48 19.23
CA CYS A 221 2.80 -8.98 19.79
C CYS A 221 1.87 -9.61 18.75
N PHE A 222 1.89 -9.10 17.51
CA PHE A 222 1.05 -9.60 16.42
C PHE A 222 1.64 -10.85 15.77
N GLU A 223 2.95 -10.84 15.52
CA GLU A 223 3.64 -11.90 14.80
C GLU A 223 4.33 -12.84 15.78
N SER A 224 3.64 -13.92 16.17
CA SER A 224 4.09 -14.84 17.23
C SER A 224 5.41 -15.55 16.94
N ALA A 225 5.85 -15.56 15.67
CA ALA A 225 7.11 -16.15 15.25
C ALA A 225 8.30 -15.18 15.34
N TRP A 226 8.07 -13.87 15.51
CA TRP A 226 9.13 -12.86 15.45
C TRP A 226 9.60 -12.49 16.85
N SER A 227 10.92 -12.42 17.04
CA SER A 227 11.49 -11.80 18.24
C SER A 227 11.37 -10.27 18.16
N PHE A 228 11.58 -9.59 19.29
CA PHE A 228 11.66 -8.13 19.30
C PHE A 228 12.76 -7.61 18.37
N LEU A 229 13.89 -8.34 18.28
CA LEU A 229 15.00 -7.97 17.40
C LEU A 229 14.62 -8.05 15.92
N ASP A 230 13.90 -9.10 15.52
CA ASP A 230 13.42 -9.27 14.14
C ASP A 230 12.42 -8.16 13.76
N SER A 231 11.53 -7.85 14.70
CA SER A 231 10.54 -6.77 14.53
C SER A 231 11.20 -5.39 14.44
N PHE A 232 12.21 -5.13 15.27
CA PHE A 232 12.97 -3.88 15.23
C PHE A 232 13.79 -3.76 13.94
N TYR A 233 14.46 -4.84 13.53
CA TYR A 233 15.16 -4.94 12.25
C TYR A 233 14.22 -4.63 11.08
N PHE A 234 13.05 -5.28 11.04
CA PHE A 234 12.02 -5.05 10.03
C PHE A 234 11.58 -3.59 9.96
N CYS A 235 11.33 -2.96 11.11
CA CYS A 235 10.97 -1.54 11.14
C CYS A 235 12.08 -0.68 10.54
N VAL A 236 13.34 -0.88 10.97
CA VAL A 236 14.47 -0.05 10.52
C VAL A 236 14.67 -0.11 9.01
N ILE A 237 14.71 -1.31 8.41
CA ILE A 237 14.88 -1.45 6.96
C ILE A 237 13.74 -0.80 6.16
N THR A 238 12.52 -0.83 6.71
CA THR A 238 11.33 -0.28 6.08
C THR A 238 11.36 1.24 6.05
N VAL A 239 11.80 1.89 7.12
CA VAL A 239 11.85 3.36 7.23
C VAL A 239 13.04 3.97 6.48
N VAL A 240 14.10 3.20 6.25
CA VAL A 240 15.29 3.65 5.52
C VAL A 240 15.07 3.71 4.00
N SER A 241 14.07 2.98 3.48
CA SER A 241 13.71 2.95 2.06
C SER A 241 13.00 4.23 1.62
#